data_AF-A0A2E1MXN7-F1
#
_entry.id   AF-A0A2E1MXN7-F1
#
_cell.length_a   1.000
_cell.length_b   1.000
_cell.length_c   1.000
_cell.angle_alpha   90.00
_cell.angle_beta   90.00
_cell.angle_gamma   90.00
#
_symmetry.space_group_name_H-M   'P 1'
#
loop_
_entity.id
_entity.type
_entity.pdbx_description
1 polymer ?
#
loop_
_entity_poly.entity_id
_entity_poly.type
_entity_poly.pdbx_seq_one_letter_code
_entity_poly.pdbx_strand_id
1 'polypeptide(L)' 'MKIFFLGGTFDPPHLGHLNIALKCLTQCDKFIFVPAKKKSS' A
#
# COMPACT_ATOMS: atom_id res chain seq x y z
N MET A 1 3.47 12.09 -14.82
CA MET A 1 3.09 10.75 -14.34
C MET A 1 3.53 10.59 -12.90
N LYS A 2 2.61 10.66 -11.95
CA LYS A 2 2.82 10.47 -10.50
C LYS A 2 2.61 9.00 -10.16
N ILE A 3 3.64 8.34 -9.65
CA ILE A 3 3.61 6.92 -9.25
C ILE A 3 3.81 6.83 -7.74
N PHE A 4 2.87 6.20 -7.04
CA PHE A 4 2.95 5.98 -5.60
C PHE A 4 3.17 4.51 -5.28
N PHE A 5 3.91 4.24 -4.21
CA PHE A 5 4.21 2.90 -3.72
C PHE A 5 3.72 2.77 -2.27
N LEU A 6 2.93 1.73 -1.99
CA LEU A 6 2.53 1.38 -0.62
C LEU A 6 3.16 0.04 -0.24
N GLY A 7 4.21 0.11 0.58
CA GLY A 7 4.90 -1.06 1.12
C GLY A 7 4.30 -1.53 2.44
N GLY A 8 4.27 -2.84 2.66
CA GLY A 8 3.80 -3.42 3.93
C GLY A 8 3.68 -4.93 3.88
N THR A 9 3.67 -5.59 5.05
CA THR A 9 3.44 -7.05 5.10
C THR A 9 1.99 -7.41 4.72
N PHE A 10 1.04 -6.51 5.01
CA PHE A 10 -0.39 -6.70 4.74
C PHE A 10 -0.94 -8.05 5.25
N ASP A 11 -0.45 -8.54 6.40
CA ASP A 11 -0.81 -9.84 6.98
C ASP A 11 -1.38 -9.67 8.40
N PRO A 12 -2.72 -9.52 8.56
CA PRO A 12 -3.72 -9.37 7.50
C PRO A 12 -3.85 -7.92 7.01
N PRO A 13 -4.42 -7.70 5.82
CA PRO A 13 -4.84 -6.37 5.42
C PRO A 13 -5.98 -5.88 6.34
N HIS A 14 -6.01 -4.59 6.66
CA HIS A 14 -7.02 -3.99 7.54
C HIS A 14 -7.36 -2.56 7.11
N LEU A 15 -8.33 -1.92 7.78
CA LEU A 15 -8.88 -0.61 7.40
C LEU A 15 -7.83 0.50 7.29
N GLY A 16 -6.75 0.44 8.06
CA GLY A 16 -5.63 1.39 7.96
C GLY A 16 -4.98 1.37 6.58
N HIS A 17 -4.68 0.18 6.04
CA HIS A 17 -4.12 0.04 4.69
C HIS A 17 -5.08 0.56 3.62
N LEU A 18 -6.38 0.26 3.76
CA LEU A 18 -7.42 0.72 2.82
C LEU A 18 -7.54 2.24 2.82
N ASN A 19 -7.58 2.88 3.99
CA ASN A 19 -7.71 4.32 4.12
C ASN A 19 -6.53 5.07 3.48
N ILE A 20 -5.31 4.54 3.64
CA ILE A 20 -4.12 5.11 2.98
C ILE A 20 -4.26 5.00 1.45
N ALA A 21 -4.60 3.81 0.94
CA ALA A 21 -4.79 3.61 -0.49
C ALA A 21 -5.87 4.55 -1.07
N LEU A 22 -7.04 4.64 -0.43
CA LEU A 22 -8.15 5.49 -0.86
C LEU A 22 -7.77 6.97 -0.92
N LYS A 23 -7.06 7.47 0.09
CA LYS A 23 -6.61 8.88 0.12
C LYS A 23 -5.63 9.19 -1.01
N CYS A 24 -4.83 8.21 -1.41
CA CYS A 24 -3.74 8.38 -2.36
C CYS A 24 -4.13 8.09 -3.82
N LEU A 25 -5.10 7.21 -4.06
CA LEU A 25 -5.54 6.81 -5.41
C LEU A 25 -5.99 8.00 -6.27
N THR A 26 -6.61 9.02 -5.67
CA THR A 26 -7.08 10.22 -6.38
C THR A 26 -5.96 11.22 -6.72
N GLN A 27 -4.72 10.96 -6.27
CA GLN A 27 -3.60 11.90 -6.37
C GLN A 27 -2.45 11.38 -7.25
N CYS A 28 -2.57 10.18 -7.80
CA CYS A 28 -1.54 9.53 -8.62
C CYS A 28 -2.11 8.98 -9.93
N ASP A 29 -1.25 8.88 -10.94
CA ASP A 29 -1.57 8.21 -12.20
C ASP A 29 -1.39 6.68 -12.09
N LYS A 30 -0.54 6.23 -11.15
CA LYS A 30 -0.30 4.82 -10.87
C LYS A 30 -0.06 4.61 -9.37
N PHE A 31 -0.72 3.61 -8.81
CA PHE A 31 -0.55 3.19 -7.41
C PHE A 31 -0.11 1.73 -7.37
N ILE A 32 0.99 1.44 -6.68
CA ILE A 32 1.61 0.11 -6.65
C ILE A 32 1.69 -0.38 -5.20
N PHE A 33 1.10 -1.53 -4.91
CA PHE A 33 1.30 -2.23 -3.65
C PHE A 33 2.59 -3.04 -3.70
N VAL A 34 3.42 -2.93 -2.67
CA VAL A 34 4.70 -3.64 -2.54
C VAL A 34 4.63 -4.53 -1.29
N PRO A 35 4.12 -5.77 -1.41
CA PRO A 35 4.03 -6.67 -0.27
C PRO A 35 5.43 -7.05 0.22
N ALA A 36 5.66 -6.89 1.52
CA ALA A 36 6.89 -7.28 2.18
C ALA A 36 6.74 -8.67 2.81
N LYS A 37 7.77 -9.49 2.73
CA LYS A 37 7.80 -10.77 3.43
C LYS A 37 7.81 -10.49 4.94
N LYS A 38 6.91 -11.15 5.69
CA LYS A 38 6.98 -11.18 7.15
C LYS A 38 8.33 -11.76 7.56
N LYS A 39 9.14 -11.01 8.30
CA LYS A 39 10.37 -11.57 8.89
C LYS A 39 9.94 -12.61 9.92
N SER A 40 10.19 -13.89 9.62
CA SER A 40 10.27 -14.95 10.62
C SER A 40 11.65 -14.83 11.27
N SER A 41 11.69 -14.32 12.49
CA SER A 41 12.85 -14.42 13.39
C SER A 41 12.98 -15.84 13.92
#